data_AF-A0A1Q5LKE6-F1
#
_entry.id   AF-A0A1Q5LKE6-F1
#
_cell.length_a   1.000
_cell.length_b   1.000
_cell.length_c   1.000
_cell.angle_alpha   90.00
_cell.angle_beta   90.00
_cell.angle_gamma   90.00
#
_symmetry.space_group_name_H-M   'P 1'
#
loop_
_entity.id
_entity.type
_entity.pdbx_description
1 polymer ?
#
loop_
_entity_poly.entity_id
_entity_poly.type
_entity_poly.pdbx_seq_one_letter_code
_entity_poly.pdbx_strand_id
1 'polypeptide(L)'
;MTKIQTLDGLVDEPLSTIEGLVAALRRNEEQQQGLRNLHAEFTRQIVRKAGGVQQAAEILGIDPKTVRAHERAAGVVMVVYRGRNTEKVDADGRVYGETGQGEESDGQLEADRKWFKISPGHQGRLLAVVYVFDGTVVRVREVEDRRWEWDDNGEKAALPLGAPLTAEELAERFPTLPFTLGGAHPMVRGKIREYVAL
;
A
#
# COMPACT_ATOMS: atom_id res chain seq x y z
N MET A 1 1.06 -7.83 26.05
CA MET A 1 0.59 -6.66 26.82
C MET A 1 1.06 -5.40 26.11
N THR A 2 0.19 -4.78 25.31
CA THR A 2 0.49 -3.54 24.59
C THR A 2 0.36 -2.38 25.58
N LYS A 3 1.47 -1.67 25.87
CA LYS A 3 1.41 -0.44 26.69
C LYS A 3 0.58 0.60 25.94
N ILE A 4 -0.61 0.90 26.45
CA ILE A 4 -1.38 2.07 26.03
C ILE A 4 -0.60 3.28 26.56
N GLN A 5 0.08 4.02 25.67
CA GLN A 5 0.70 5.28 26.05
C GLN A 5 -0.39 6.25 26.50
N THR A 6 -0.31 6.70 27.74
CA THR A 6 -1.14 7.78 28.29
C THR A 6 -0.88 9.07 27.51
N LEU A 7 -1.94 9.82 27.22
CA LEU A 7 -1.94 11.06 26.43
C LEU A 7 -1.14 12.22 27.05
N ASP A 8 -0.55 12.05 28.24
CA ASP A 8 0.13 13.11 29.01
C ASP A 8 1.44 13.63 28.39
N GLY A 9 1.95 13.00 27.33
CA GLY A 9 3.17 13.44 26.63
C GLY A 9 2.95 14.25 25.34
N LEU A 10 1.72 14.62 25.00
CA LEU A 10 1.38 15.13 23.66
C LEU A 10 1.56 16.64 23.44
N VAL A 11 2.01 17.40 24.45
CA VAL A 11 1.91 18.89 24.44
C VAL A 11 3.26 19.62 24.59
N ASP A 12 4.39 18.96 24.29
CA ASP A 12 5.70 19.62 24.40
C ASP A 12 6.07 20.52 23.21
N GLU A 13 5.31 20.51 22.11
CA GLU A 13 5.52 21.45 21.00
C GLU A 13 4.57 22.66 21.08
N PRO A 14 5.07 23.89 20.85
CA PRO A 14 4.25 25.08 20.84
C PRO A 14 3.25 25.02 19.68
N LEU A 15 2.01 24.66 19.98
CA LEU A 15 0.85 24.73 19.07
C LEU A 15 0.51 26.18 18.66
N SER A 16 1.29 27.16 19.10
CA SER A 16 1.12 28.59 18.77
C SER A 16 1.66 28.96 17.38
N THR A 17 2.42 28.09 16.72
CA THR A 17 2.90 28.31 15.35
C THR A 17 2.17 27.42 14.34
N ILE A 18 2.08 27.86 13.08
CA ILE A 18 1.51 27.06 11.98
C ILE A 18 2.29 25.75 11.81
N GLU A 19 3.61 25.81 11.92
CA GLU A 19 4.49 24.65 11.80
C GLU A 19 4.19 23.61 12.90
N GLY A 20 4.00 24.06 14.15
CA GLY A 20 3.60 23.20 15.26
C GLY A 20 2.23 22.55 15.05
N LEU A 21 1.25 23.29 14.51
CA LEU A 21 -0.07 22.75 14.17
C LEU A 21 0.02 21.70 13.04
N VAL A 22 0.83 21.95 12.01
CA VAL A 22 1.04 20.98 10.91
C VAL A 22 1.72 19.72 11.42
N ALA A 23 2.73 19.84 12.30
CA ALA A 23 3.40 18.69 12.90
C ALA A 23 2.42 17.87 13.78
N ALA A 24 1.59 18.55 14.58
CA ALA A 24 0.56 17.90 15.40
C ALA A 24 -0.50 17.19 14.55
N LEU A 25 -0.93 17.79 13.44
CA LEU A 25 -1.87 17.17 12.51
C LEU A 25 -1.28 15.88 11.91
N ARG A 26 -0.03 15.91 11.44
CA ARG A 26 0.65 14.72 10.90
C ARG A 26 0.72 13.59 11.93
N ARG A 27 1.07 13.88 13.18
CA ARG A 27 1.08 12.90 14.27
C ARG A 27 -0.30 12.29 14.51
N ASN A 28 -1.35 13.11 14.48
CA ASN A 28 -2.72 12.63 14.63
C ASN A 28 -3.13 11.72 13.46
N GLU A 29 -2.79 12.10 12.24
CA GLU A 29 -3.04 11.26 11.05
C GLU A 29 -2.33 9.90 11.14
N GLU A 30 -1.07 9.89 11.58
CA GLU A 30 -0.31 8.66 11.83
C GLU A 30 -0.97 7.78 12.91
N GLN A 31 -1.39 8.37 14.03
CA GLN A 31 -2.11 7.66 15.09
C GLN A 31 -3.45 7.09 14.62
N GLN A 32 -4.25 7.89 13.91
CA GLN A 32 -5.52 7.44 13.33
C GLN A 32 -5.30 6.30 12.35
N GLN A 33 -4.25 6.35 11.54
CA GLN A 33 -3.91 5.27 10.63
C GLN A 33 -3.51 3.99 11.39
N GLY A 34 -2.73 4.11 12.46
CA GLY A 34 -2.40 2.99 13.34
C GLY A 34 -3.64 2.34 13.96
N LEU A 35 -4.59 3.15 14.45
CA LEU A 35 -5.85 2.66 15.01
C LEU A 35 -6.73 1.98 13.95
N ARG A 36 -6.80 2.53 12.74
CA ARG A 36 -7.53 1.91 11.62
C ARG A 36 -6.95 0.54 11.25
N ASN A 37 -5.62 0.43 11.21
CA ASN A 37 -4.95 -0.83 10.93
C ASN A 37 -5.24 -1.88 12.01
N LEU A 38 -5.16 -1.49 13.29
CA LEU A 38 -5.47 -2.38 14.41
C LEU A 38 -6.94 -2.82 14.40
N HIS A 39 -7.86 -1.88 14.12
CA HIS A 39 -9.28 -2.17 14.01
C HIS A 39 -9.60 -3.15 12.86
N ALA A 40 -8.97 -2.96 11.70
CA ALA A 40 -9.10 -3.89 10.58
C ALA A 40 -8.58 -5.29 10.93
N GLU A 41 -7.46 -5.36 11.65
CA GLU A 41 -6.90 -6.64 12.10
C GLU A 41 -7.83 -7.37 13.09
N PHE A 42 -8.35 -6.67 14.09
CA PHE A 42 -9.35 -7.27 14.99
C PHE A 42 -10.62 -7.69 14.26
N THR A 43 -11.08 -6.89 13.30
CA THR A 43 -12.25 -7.24 12.49
C THR A 43 -12.01 -8.54 11.72
N ARG A 44 -10.85 -8.70 11.06
CA ARG A 44 -10.50 -9.96 10.37
C ARG A 44 -10.42 -11.15 11.32
N GLN A 45 -9.85 -10.98 12.51
CA GLN A 45 -9.81 -12.05 13.52
C GLN A 45 -11.20 -12.46 13.97
N ILE A 46 -12.11 -11.49 14.15
CA ILE A 46 -13.52 -11.74 14.49
C ILE A 46 -14.20 -12.50 13.35
N VAL A 47 -14.08 -12.04 12.10
CA VAL A 47 -14.64 -12.71 10.91
C VAL A 47 -14.17 -14.16 10.81
N ARG A 48 -12.88 -14.40 10.99
CA ARG A 48 -12.28 -15.74 10.98
C ARG A 48 -12.85 -16.64 12.09
N LYS A 49 -12.94 -16.13 13.32
CA LYS A 49 -13.46 -16.87 14.48
C LYS A 49 -14.97 -17.10 14.42
N ALA A 50 -15.71 -16.17 13.84
CA ALA A 50 -17.16 -16.26 13.66
C ALA A 50 -17.57 -17.20 12.52
N GLY A 51 -16.62 -17.61 11.66
CA GLY A 51 -16.88 -18.48 10.51
C GLY A 51 -17.38 -17.74 9.27
N GLY A 52 -17.30 -16.40 9.24
CA GLY A 52 -17.73 -15.60 8.11
C GLY A 52 -18.15 -14.18 8.47
N VAL A 53 -18.34 -13.37 7.43
CA VAL A 53 -18.72 -11.95 7.56
C VAL A 53 -20.14 -11.79 8.10
N GLN A 54 -21.07 -12.68 7.72
CA GLN A 54 -22.45 -12.62 8.20
C GLN A 54 -22.52 -12.81 9.73
N GLN A 55 -21.82 -13.81 10.25
CA GLN A 55 -21.78 -14.11 11.68
C GLN A 55 -21.05 -13.01 12.45
N ALA A 56 -19.95 -12.47 11.90
CA ALA A 56 -19.28 -11.33 12.50
C ALA A 56 -20.15 -10.08 12.55
N ALA A 57 -20.93 -9.81 11.51
CA ALA A 57 -21.87 -8.68 11.46
C ALA A 57 -22.93 -8.78 12.57
N GLU A 58 -23.49 -9.98 12.78
CA GLU A 58 -24.42 -10.27 13.87
C GLU A 58 -23.78 -10.04 15.25
N ILE A 59 -22.56 -10.56 15.47
CA ILE A 59 -21.81 -10.36 16.73
C ILE A 59 -21.50 -8.90 17.00
N LEU A 60 -21.09 -8.15 15.97
CA LEU A 60 -20.68 -6.75 16.08
C LEU A 60 -21.87 -5.77 16.09
N GLY A 61 -23.08 -6.23 15.76
CA GLY A 61 -24.26 -5.37 15.68
C GLY A 61 -24.19 -4.32 14.56
N ILE A 62 -23.46 -4.61 13.48
CA ILE A 62 -23.29 -3.72 12.32
C ILE A 62 -23.61 -4.46 11.03
N ASP A 63 -23.81 -3.74 9.93
CA ASP A 63 -24.12 -4.39 8.66
C ASP A 63 -22.89 -5.11 8.05
N PRO A 64 -23.08 -6.23 7.31
CA PRO A 64 -22.00 -6.98 6.66
C PRO A 64 -21.12 -6.13 5.72
N LYS A 65 -21.67 -5.08 5.11
CA LYS A 65 -20.90 -4.20 4.21
C LYS A 65 -19.96 -3.31 5.03
N THR A 66 -20.35 -2.85 6.21
CA THR A 66 -19.48 -2.13 7.15
C THR A 66 -18.40 -3.05 7.72
N VAL A 67 -18.70 -4.32 8.02
CA VAL A 67 -17.66 -5.30 8.38
C VAL A 67 -16.62 -5.41 7.27
N ARG A 68 -17.05 -5.60 6.01
CA ARG A 68 -16.15 -5.62 4.85
C ARG A 68 -15.35 -4.32 4.72
N ALA A 69 -15.97 -3.17 4.96
CA ALA A 69 -15.29 -1.88 4.90
C ALA A 69 -14.21 -1.76 5.99
N HIS A 70 -14.48 -2.27 7.19
CA HIS A 70 -13.51 -2.32 8.29
C HIS A 70 -12.38 -3.31 8.02
N GLU A 71 -12.68 -4.50 7.47
CA GLU A 71 -11.64 -5.42 6.99
C GLU A 71 -10.73 -4.74 5.97
N ARG A 72 -11.33 -3.95 5.06
CA ARG A 72 -10.65 -3.25 3.97
C ARG A 72 -9.96 -1.94 4.34
N ALA A 73 -10.11 -1.49 5.58
CA ALA A 73 -9.53 -0.23 6.03
C ALA A 73 -8.02 -0.32 6.26
N ALA A 74 -7.45 -1.53 6.14
CA ALA A 74 -6.06 -1.83 6.49
C ALA A 74 -5.02 -1.27 5.52
N GLY A 75 -5.41 -0.97 4.28
CA GLY A 75 -4.45 -0.41 3.33
C GLY A 75 -4.97 -0.32 1.90
N VAL A 76 -4.05 0.02 1.02
CA VAL A 76 -4.24 0.00 -0.42
C VAL A 76 -3.04 -0.68 -1.07
N VAL A 77 -3.25 -1.29 -2.23
CA VAL A 77 -2.18 -1.59 -3.17
C VAL A 77 -2.20 -0.60 -4.31
N MET A 78 -1.04 -0.33 -4.88
CA MET A 78 -0.92 0.42 -6.12
C MET A 78 -0.73 -0.58 -7.26
N VAL A 79 -1.64 -0.60 -8.23
CA VAL A 79 -1.49 -1.37 -9.46
C VAL A 79 -0.76 -0.49 -10.47
N VAL A 80 0.35 -0.96 -11.01
CA VAL A 80 1.16 -0.27 -12.02
C VAL A 80 1.05 -1.02 -13.34
N TYR A 81 0.56 -0.32 -14.35
CA TYR A 81 0.37 -0.87 -15.69
C TYR A 81 1.59 -0.58 -16.56
N ARG A 82 2.09 -1.63 -17.19
CA ARG A 82 3.20 -1.63 -18.13
C ARG A 82 2.79 -2.42 -19.37
N GLY A 83 3.44 -2.13 -20.48
CA GLY A 83 3.35 -2.93 -21.68
C GLY A 83 4.49 -2.62 -22.61
N ARG A 84 4.59 -3.42 -23.69
CA ARG A 84 5.66 -3.26 -24.70
C ARG A 84 5.72 -1.87 -25.31
N ASN A 85 4.57 -1.18 -25.40
CA ASN A 85 4.46 0.15 -25.99
C ASN A 85 4.67 1.29 -24.97
N THR A 86 4.88 0.98 -23.69
CA THR A 86 5.09 1.98 -22.64
C THR A 86 6.52 1.99 -22.11
N GLU A 87 7.39 1.15 -22.65
CA GLU A 87 8.82 1.18 -22.33
C GLU A 87 9.37 2.55 -22.73
N LYS A 88 9.98 3.21 -21.76
CA LYS A 88 10.65 4.49 -21.96
C LYS A 88 12.04 4.38 -21.39
N VAL A 89 12.99 5.00 -22.06
CA VAL A 89 14.33 5.25 -21.52
C VAL A 89 14.43 6.76 -21.39
N ASP A 90 14.75 7.27 -20.20
CA ASP A 90 15.02 8.71 -20.06
C ASP A 90 16.45 9.06 -20.50
N ALA A 91 16.78 10.35 -20.43
CA ALA A 91 18.08 10.87 -20.82
C ALA A 91 19.25 10.27 -20.02
N ASP A 92 18.98 9.76 -18.81
CA ASP A 92 19.98 9.16 -17.92
C ASP A 92 20.12 7.65 -18.14
N GLY A 93 19.44 7.10 -19.16
CA GLY A 93 19.50 5.68 -19.50
C GLY A 93 18.63 4.78 -18.60
N ARG A 94 17.79 5.37 -17.75
CA ARG A 94 16.90 4.59 -16.87
C ARG A 94 15.74 4.03 -17.69
N VAL A 95 15.56 2.72 -17.60
CA VAL A 95 14.42 2.01 -18.19
C VAL A 95 13.20 2.11 -17.27
N TYR A 96 12.09 2.59 -17.83
CA TYR A 96 10.76 2.55 -17.22
C TYR A 96 10.03 1.32 -17.76
N GLY A 97 9.92 0.28 -16.93
CA GLY A 97 9.20 -0.93 -17.31
C GLY A 97 9.98 -2.21 -17.02
N GLU A 98 9.77 -3.21 -17.87
CA GLU A 98 10.50 -4.47 -17.82
C GLU A 98 11.90 -4.26 -18.37
N THR A 99 12.92 -4.63 -17.60
CA THR A 99 14.33 -4.47 -17.99
C THR A 99 14.87 -5.67 -18.76
N GLY A 100 14.15 -6.80 -18.74
CA GLY A 100 14.61 -8.08 -19.28
C GLY A 100 15.68 -8.78 -18.44
N GLN A 101 16.09 -8.20 -17.30
CA GLN A 101 17.18 -8.71 -16.45
C GLN A 101 16.70 -9.76 -15.42
N GLY A 102 15.42 -10.12 -15.44
CA GLY A 102 14.78 -11.01 -14.45
C GLY A 102 14.22 -10.26 -13.26
N GLU A 103 13.23 -10.86 -12.59
CA GLU A 103 12.43 -10.17 -11.56
C GLU A 103 13.19 -9.90 -10.26
N GLU A 104 14.19 -10.73 -9.94
CA GLU A 104 15.06 -10.58 -8.77
C GLU A 104 16.24 -9.63 -8.99
N SER A 105 16.40 -9.09 -10.21
CA SER A 105 17.56 -8.25 -10.51
C SER A 105 17.45 -6.86 -9.87
N ASP A 106 18.59 -6.31 -9.44
CA ASP A 106 18.68 -4.94 -8.95
C ASP A 106 18.19 -3.92 -9.99
N GLY A 107 18.43 -4.18 -11.28
CA GLY A 107 17.95 -3.32 -12.36
C GLY A 107 16.42 -3.32 -12.46
N GLN A 108 15.76 -4.48 -12.33
CA GLN A 108 14.30 -4.52 -12.31
C GLN A 108 13.73 -3.89 -11.04
N LEU A 109 14.36 -4.11 -9.88
CA LEU A 109 13.96 -3.47 -8.63
C LEU A 109 14.06 -1.93 -8.72
N GLU A 110 15.15 -1.40 -9.31
CA GLU A 110 15.32 0.04 -9.50
C GLU A 110 14.25 0.64 -10.41
N ALA A 111 13.91 -0.06 -11.49
CA ALA A 111 12.84 0.31 -12.42
C ALA A 111 11.45 0.24 -11.76
N ASP A 112 11.24 -0.75 -10.89
CA ASP A 112 10.02 -0.94 -10.12
C ASP A 112 9.85 0.16 -9.06
N ARG A 113 10.88 0.49 -8.30
CA ARG A 113 10.72 1.33 -7.11
C ARG A 113 10.60 2.83 -7.36
N LYS A 114 10.96 3.34 -8.55
CA LYS A 114 11.06 4.79 -8.83
C LYS A 114 10.41 5.16 -10.18
N TRP A 115 9.98 6.40 -10.40
CA TRP A 115 9.64 7.46 -9.46
C TRP A 115 8.12 7.64 -9.51
N PHE A 116 7.45 7.63 -8.36
CA PHE A 116 5.99 7.70 -8.33
C PHE A 116 5.51 8.99 -7.71
N LYS A 117 4.62 9.70 -8.41
CA LYS A 117 3.82 10.77 -7.81
C LYS A 117 2.73 10.13 -6.95
N ILE A 118 2.91 10.18 -5.64
CA ILE A 118 2.02 9.56 -4.65
C ILE A 118 1.51 10.66 -3.72
N SER A 119 0.20 10.70 -3.53
CA SER A 119 -0.39 11.64 -2.57
C SER A 119 0.00 11.27 -1.14
N PRO A 120 0.27 12.23 -0.25
CA PRO A 120 0.62 11.98 1.15
C PRO A 120 -0.32 11.00 1.88
N GLY A 121 -1.63 11.09 1.64
CA GLY A 121 -2.63 10.20 2.25
C GLY A 121 -2.51 8.71 1.87
N HIS A 122 -1.72 8.36 0.83
CA HIS A 122 -1.43 6.97 0.48
C HIS A 122 -0.14 6.46 1.12
N GLN A 123 0.78 7.32 1.56
CA GLN A 123 2.08 6.89 2.10
C GLN A 123 1.92 5.95 3.31
N GLY A 124 1.00 6.29 4.22
CA GLY A 124 0.72 5.46 5.40
C GLY A 124 -0.18 4.24 5.14
N ARG A 125 -0.71 4.10 3.92
CA ARG A 125 -1.71 3.09 3.55
C ARG A 125 -1.24 2.13 2.47
N LEU A 126 -0.25 2.49 1.69
CA LEU A 126 0.25 1.68 0.60
C LEU A 126 1.04 0.49 1.16
N LEU A 127 0.53 -0.72 0.96
CA LEU A 127 1.13 -1.94 1.50
C LEU A 127 1.91 -2.74 0.46
N ALA A 128 1.51 -2.66 -0.81
CA ALA A 128 2.18 -3.37 -1.90
C ALA A 128 1.99 -2.67 -3.24
N VAL A 129 2.83 -3.02 -4.20
CA VAL A 129 2.72 -2.63 -5.60
C VAL A 129 2.53 -3.87 -6.46
N VAL A 130 1.47 -3.87 -7.27
CA VAL A 130 1.13 -4.94 -8.21
C VAL A 130 1.56 -4.49 -9.60
N TYR A 131 2.49 -5.20 -10.21
CA TYR A 131 2.96 -4.91 -11.56
C TYR A 131 2.22 -5.76 -12.56
N VAL A 132 1.63 -5.08 -13.55
CA VAL A 132 0.83 -5.69 -14.60
C VAL A 132 1.50 -5.38 -15.92
N PHE A 133 1.98 -6.40 -16.62
CA PHE A 133 2.63 -6.28 -17.91
C PHE A 133 1.77 -6.90 -19.00
N ASP A 134 1.43 -6.12 -20.02
CA ASP A 134 0.57 -6.53 -21.14
C ASP A 134 -0.75 -7.20 -20.70
N GLY A 135 -1.31 -6.73 -19.57
CA GLY A 135 -2.56 -7.24 -19.03
C GLY A 135 -2.43 -8.52 -18.19
N THR A 136 -1.22 -8.90 -17.78
CA THR A 136 -0.95 -10.02 -16.87
C THR A 136 -0.25 -9.53 -15.61
N VAL A 137 -0.70 -9.98 -14.44
CA VAL A 137 0.00 -9.72 -13.18
C VAL A 137 1.33 -10.48 -13.19
N VAL A 138 2.44 -9.77 -13.33
CA VAL A 138 3.76 -10.40 -13.41
C VAL A 138 4.40 -10.55 -12.04
N ARG A 139 4.24 -9.55 -11.16
CA ARG A 139 4.80 -9.59 -9.80
C ARG A 139 4.08 -8.67 -8.85
N VAL A 140 4.21 -8.96 -7.57
CA VAL A 140 3.77 -8.11 -6.47
C VAL A 140 4.95 -7.89 -5.53
N ARG A 141 5.22 -6.63 -5.17
CA ARG A 141 6.26 -6.29 -4.18
C ARG A 141 5.62 -5.66 -2.96
N GLU A 142 6.02 -6.09 -1.78
CA GLU A 142 5.66 -5.45 -0.53
C GLU A 142 6.40 -4.11 -0.37
N VAL A 143 5.77 -3.16 0.33
CA VAL A 143 6.41 -1.94 0.81
C VAL A 143 6.94 -2.20 2.23
N GLU A 144 8.24 -2.48 2.34
CA GLU A 144 8.87 -3.05 3.55
C GLU A 144 9.23 -2.01 4.63
N ASP A 145 9.54 -0.77 4.22
CA ASP A 145 9.86 0.35 5.12
C ASP A 145 8.84 1.49 4.88
N ARG A 146 8.59 2.32 5.88
CA ARG A 146 7.80 3.55 5.69
C ARG A 146 8.68 4.78 5.45
N ARG A 147 10.00 4.60 5.35
CA ARG A 147 10.95 5.62 4.93
C ARG A 147 11.01 5.71 3.42
N TRP A 148 10.35 6.74 2.91
CA TRP A 148 10.30 7.02 1.48
C TRP A 148 11.42 8.00 1.13
N GLU A 149 12.13 7.72 0.05
CA GLU A 149 13.09 8.66 -0.52
C GLU A 149 12.33 9.52 -1.54
N TRP A 150 12.31 10.84 -1.30
CA TRP A 150 11.64 11.80 -2.17
C TRP A 150 12.65 12.41 -3.14
N ASP A 151 12.19 12.77 -4.33
CA ASP A 151 12.98 13.56 -5.26
C ASP A 151 13.24 14.98 -4.73
N ASP A 152 14.13 15.73 -5.37
CA ASP A 152 14.56 17.07 -4.92
C ASP A 152 13.39 18.06 -4.77
N ASN A 153 12.31 17.86 -5.53
CA ASN A 153 11.11 18.69 -5.49
C ASN A 153 10.05 18.20 -4.50
N GLY A 154 10.24 17.01 -3.89
CA GLY A 154 9.25 16.39 -3.01
C GLY A 154 7.97 15.95 -3.74
N GLU A 155 7.98 15.84 -5.07
CA GLU A 155 6.80 15.51 -5.87
C GLU A 155 6.67 14.01 -6.15
N LYS A 156 7.80 13.30 -6.18
CA LYS A 156 7.85 11.87 -6.46
C LYS A 156 8.63 11.14 -5.41
N ALA A 157 8.22 9.91 -5.15
CA ALA A 157 8.89 9.03 -4.20
C ALA A 157 9.46 7.80 -4.89
N ALA A 158 10.62 7.38 -4.41
CA ALA A 158 11.09 6.01 -4.48
C ALA A 158 10.40 5.20 -3.38
N LEU A 159 9.79 4.11 -3.78
CA LEU A 159 9.14 3.18 -2.86
C LEU A 159 10.18 2.24 -2.24
N PRO A 160 10.14 1.99 -0.93
CA PRO A 160 10.97 0.97 -0.30
C PRO A 160 10.39 -0.42 -0.58
N LEU A 161 10.64 -0.93 -1.79
CA LEU A 161 10.14 -2.22 -2.24
C LEU A 161 11.13 -3.35 -1.92
N GLY A 162 10.57 -4.48 -1.48
CA GLY A 162 11.31 -5.72 -1.30
C GLY A 162 11.45 -6.57 -2.56
N ALA A 163 11.85 -7.82 -2.35
CA ALA A 163 11.79 -8.90 -3.34
C ALA A 163 10.34 -9.11 -3.84
N PRO A 164 10.13 -9.63 -5.06
CA PRO A 164 8.79 -10.00 -5.49
C PRO A 164 8.30 -11.18 -4.65
N LEU A 165 7.03 -11.11 -4.23
CA LEU A 165 6.41 -12.13 -3.40
C LEU A 165 6.07 -13.38 -4.23
N THR A 166 6.20 -14.56 -3.62
CA THR A 166 5.64 -15.79 -4.21
C THR A 166 4.12 -15.82 -4.10
N ALA A 167 3.47 -16.77 -4.78
CA ALA A 167 2.02 -16.94 -4.68
C ALA A 167 1.57 -17.29 -3.25
N GLU A 168 2.35 -18.11 -2.54
CA GLU A 168 2.10 -18.50 -1.15
C GLU A 168 2.22 -17.30 -0.21
N GLU A 169 3.29 -16.52 -0.35
CA GLU A 169 3.50 -15.30 0.44
C GLU A 169 2.40 -14.27 0.18
N LEU A 170 1.97 -14.13 -1.08
CA LEU A 170 0.88 -13.24 -1.46
C LEU A 170 -0.43 -13.64 -0.77
N ALA A 171 -0.75 -14.93 -0.77
CA ALA A 171 -1.96 -15.45 -0.11
C ALA A 171 -1.90 -15.30 1.42
N GLU A 172 -0.72 -15.44 2.02
CA GLU A 172 -0.51 -15.28 3.46
C GLU A 172 -0.58 -13.81 3.90
N ARG A 173 0.18 -12.93 3.24
CA ARG A 173 0.33 -11.52 3.63
C ARG A 173 -0.83 -10.65 3.16
N PHE A 174 -1.41 -10.97 2.00
CA PHE A 174 -2.47 -10.19 1.36
C PHE A 174 -3.69 -11.04 0.97
N PRO A 175 -4.36 -11.70 1.93
CA PRO A 175 -5.44 -12.65 1.65
C PRO A 175 -6.68 -12.02 0.98
N THR A 176 -6.83 -10.70 1.06
CA THR A 176 -7.93 -9.95 0.43
C THR A 176 -7.55 -9.34 -0.92
N LEU A 177 -6.31 -9.53 -1.38
CA LEU A 177 -5.86 -9.01 -2.66
C LEU A 177 -6.63 -9.69 -3.81
N PRO A 178 -7.26 -8.92 -4.72
CA PRO A 178 -8.05 -9.48 -5.80
C PRO A 178 -7.19 -9.93 -7.00
N PHE A 179 -5.89 -10.16 -6.79
CA PHE A 179 -4.92 -10.46 -7.85
C PHE A 179 -4.19 -11.77 -7.57
N THR A 180 -3.88 -12.48 -8.64
CA THR A 180 -3.10 -13.72 -8.61
C THR A 180 -1.94 -13.56 -9.59
N LEU A 181 -0.74 -14.00 -9.22
CA LEU A 181 0.41 -14.01 -10.14
C LEU A 181 0.10 -14.84 -11.39
N GLY A 182 0.47 -14.31 -12.56
CA GLY A 182 0.10 -14.88 -13.87
C GLY A 182 -1.36 -14.68 -14.25
N GLY A 183 -2.20 -14.15 -13.36
CA GLY A 183 -3.60 -13.86 -13.63
C GLY A 183 -3.78 -12.70 -14.62
N ALA A 184 -4.84 -12.78 -15.42
CA ALA A 184 -5.21 -11.71 -16.33
C ALA A 184 -5.77 -10.51 -15.53
N HIS A 185 -5.23 -9.33 -15.80
CA HIS A 185 -5.73 -8.05 -15.31
C HIS A 185 -5.59 -7.00 -16.42
N PRO A 186 -6.59 -6.84 -17.29
CA PRO A 186 -6.50 -5.94 -18.43
C PRO A 186 -6.19 -4.50 -18.02
N MET A 187 -5.29 -3.85 -18.75
CA MET A 187 -4.96 -2.45 -18.51
C MET A 187 -6.20 -1.56 -18.69
N VAL A 188 -6.48 -0.72 -17.69
CA VAL A 188 -7.53 0.29 -17.79
C VAL A 188 -7.04 1.41 -18.71
N ARG A 189 -7.75 1.63 -19.83
CA ARG A 189 -7.37 2.64 -20.83
C ARG A 189 -7.14 4.00 -20.19
N GLY A 190 -5.97 4.59 -20.48
CA GLY A 190 -5.59 5.93 -20.00
C GLY A 190 -5.05 5.96 -18.56
N LYS A 191 -4.98 4.82 -17.86
CA LYS A 191 -4.36 4.72 -16.54
C LYS A 191 -3.01 4.02 -16.63
N ILE A 192 -1.98 4.68 -16.11
CA ILE A 192 -0.66 4.07 -15.87
C ILE A 192 -0.57 3.41 -14.50
N ARG A 193 -1.47 3.79 -13.58
CA ARG A 193 -1.59 3.20 -12.26
C ARG A 193 -2.97 3.46 -11.65
N GLU A 194 -3.35 2.66 -10.67
CA GLU A 194 -4.50 2.90 -9.80
C GLU A 194 -4.30 2.34 -8.39
N TYR A 195 -5.19 2.71 -7.47
CA TYR A 195 -5.16 2.22 -6.09
C TYR A 195 -6.36 1.31 -5.83
N VAL A 196 -6.10 0.15 -5.23
CA VAL A 196 -7.12 -0.84 -4.88
C VAL A 196 -7.08 -1.06 -3.37
N ALA A 197 -8.24 -0.96 -2.73
CA ALA A 197 -8.35 -1.19 -1.29
C ALA A 197 -8.20 -2.69 -0.97
N LEU A 198 -7.45 -2.99 0.08
CA LEU A 198 -7.21 -4.33 0.62
C LEU A 198 -8.07 -4.59 1.83
#